data_AF-A0A2E0MU54-F1
#
_entry.id   AF-A0A2E0MU54-F1
#
_cell.length_a   1.000
_cell.length_b   1.000
_cell.length_c   1.000
_cell.angle_alpha   90.00
_cell.angle_beta   90.00
_cell.angle_gamma   90.00
#
_symmetry.space_group_name_H-M   'P 1'
#
loop_
_entity.id
_entity.type
_entity.pdbx_description
1 polymer ?
#
loop_
_entity_poly.entity_id
_entity_poly.type
_entity_poly.pdbx_seq_one_letter_code
_entity_poly.pdbx_strand_id
1 'polypeptide(L)'
;GRSYNLTVSGNNLSQFLGKKIGDVVDGIFVGEGEQTLAGYKLEITGGSDKTGTPMRSDLEGGSRQSVLVTASTGFKGHNLVHKAKGGEKRRFRYKPDGMRKRRNFRGNTVTQDTRQINLKVVEAANKSLADILGAEEESSE
;
A
#
# COMPACT_ATOMS: atom_id res chain seq x y z
N GLY A 1 9.13 8.87 9.31
CA GLY A 1 8.15 8.06 10.05
C GLY A 1 8.61 6.63 10.05
N ARG A 2 8.33 5.88 11.11
CA ARG A 2 8.56 4.43 11.17
C ARG A 2 7.37 3.69 10.59
N SER A 3 7.60 2.53 9.99
CA SER A 3 6.56 1.64 9.47
C SER A 3 6.88 0.22 9.89
N TYR A 4 5.85 -0.54 10.24
CA TYR A 4 5.97 -1.92 10.70
C TYR A 4 5.10 -2.82 9.82
N ASN A 5 5.57 -4.03 9.53
CA ASN A 5 4.81 -5.05 8.81
C ASN A 5 4.13 -5.96 9.83
N LEU A 6 2.86 -6.30 9.57
CA LEU A 6 2.09 -7.22 10.39
C LEU A 6 1.39 -8.20 9.48
N THR A 7 1.42 -9.48 9.86
CA THR A 7 0.65 -10.53 9.17
C THR A 7 -0.70 -10.64 9.86
N VAL A 8 -1.79 -10.55 9.10
CA VAL A 8 -3.15 -10.70 9.60
C VAL A 8 -3.70 -12.02 9.07
N SER A 9 -4.05 -12.97 9.94
CA SER A 9 -4.63 -14.26 9.53
C SER A 9 -6.10 -14.43 9.93
N GLY A 10 -6.75 -15.40 9.28
CA GLY A 10 -8.06 -15.93 9.66
C GLY A 10 -9.16 -14.88 9.82
N ASN A 11 -9.65 -14.74 11.06
CA ASN A 11 -10.88 -14.02 11.39
C ASN A 11 -10.77 -12.50 11.21
N ASN A 12 -9.59 -11.94 11.43
CA ASN A 12 -9.35 -10.50 11.34
C ASN A 12 -9.38 -10.01 9.88
N LEU A 13 -9.01 -10.87 8.92
CA LEU A 13 -9.07 -10.56 7.49
C LEU A 13 -10.50 -10.23 7.03
N SER A 14 -11.49 -10.93 7.56
CA SER A 14 -12.89 -10.77 7.19
C SER A 14 -13.44 -9.37 7.46
N GLN A 15 -12.86 -8.64 8.41
CA GLN A 15 -13.28 -7.27 8.76
C GLN A 15 -12.75 -6.21 7.80
N PHE A 16 -11.66 -6.50 7.09
CA PHE A 16 -11.11 -5.63 6.05
C PHE A 16 -11.82 -5.82 4.70
N LEU A 17 -12.47 -6.98 4.48
CA LEU A 17 -13.20 -7.22 3.25
C LEU A 17 -14.39 -6.26 3.12
N GLY A 18 -14.51 -5.63 1.95
CA GLY A 18 -15.58 -4.67 1.65
C GLY A 18 -15.31 -3.24 2.14
N LYS A 19 -14.26 -3.00 2.92
CA LYS A 19 -13.81 -1.64 3.26
C LYS A 19 -13.20 -0.94 2.05
N LYS A 20 -13.30 0.38 2.02
CA LYS A 20 -12.75 1.23 0.97
C LYS A 20 -11.48 1.93 1.44
N ILE A 21 -10.64 2.33 0.48
CA ILE A 21 -9.55 3.27 0.73
C ILE A 21 -10.16 4.60 1.25
N GLY A 22 -9.64 5.08 2.38
CA GLY A 22 -10.14 6.22 3.14
C GLY A 22 -10.96 5.83 4.37
N ASP A 23 -11.36 4.56 4.51
CA ASP A 23 -12.09 4.10 5.69
C ASP A 23 -11.15 3.98 6.90
N VAL A 24 -11.68 4.33 8.07
CA VAL A 24 -11.02 4.14 9.36
C VAL A 24 -11.44 2.80 9.96
N VAL A 25 -10.47 2.05 10.44
CA VAL A 25 -10.61 0.73 11.05
C VAL A 25 -9.90 0.72 12.40
N ASP A 26 -10.49 0.02 13.37
CA ASP A 26 -9.88 -0.13 14.68
C ASP A 26 -8.65 -1.05 14.61
N GLY A 27 -7.57 -0.63 15.27
CA GLY A 27 -6.32 -1.37 15.34
C GLY A 27 -6.41 -2.70 16.08
N ILE A 28 -7.51 -2.96 16.79
CA ILE A 28 -7.81 -4.27 17.41
C ILE A 28 -7.78 -5.39 16.36
N PHE A 29 -8.16 -5.06 15.12
CA PHE A 29 -8.24 -6.02 14.01
C PHE A 29 -6.90 -6.23 13.29
N VAL A 30 -5.85 -5.51 13.69
CA VAL A 30 -4.52 -5.60 13.08
C VAL A 30 -3.58 -6.22 14.11
N GLY A 31 -3.14 -7.45 13.84
CA GLY A 31 -2.27 -8.26 14.70
C GLY A 31 -2.97 -9.45 15.35
N GLU A 32 -2.17 -10.33 15.96
CA GLU A 32 -2.63 -11.50 16.71
C GLU A 32 -1.96 -11.50 18.09
N GLY A 33 -2.71 -11.84 19.14
CA GLY A 33 -2.19 -11.93 20.51
C GLY A 33 -1.72 -10.60 21.11
N GLU A 34 -0.48 -10.57 21.62
CA GLU A 34 0.12 -9.42 22.33
C GLU A 34 0.48 -8.24 21.41
N GLN A 35 0.50 -8.45 20.10
CA GLN A 35 0.78 -7.42 19.09
C GLN A 35 -0.47 -6.67 18.62
N THR A 36 -1.60 -6.85 19.30
CA THR A 36 -2.85 -6.17 18.95
C THR A 36 -2.73 -4.67 19.18
N LEU A 37 -3.05 -3.89 18.14
CA LEU A 37 -3.03 -2.42 18.19
C LEU A 37 -4.30 -1.87 18.87
N ALA A 38 -4.61 -2.37 20.07
CA ALA A 38 -5.78 -1.98 20.82
C ALA A 38 -5.76 -0.47 21.15
N GLY A 39 -6.84 0.22 20.79
CA GLY A 39 -6.99 1.67 21.00
C GLY A 39 -6.39 2.55 19.89
N TYR A 40 -5.77 1.97 18.87
CA TYR A 40 -5.35 2.73 17.67
C TYR A 40 -6.50 2.85 16.68
N LYS A 41 -6.60 3.99 16.00
CA LYS A 41 -7.43 4.12 14.80
C LYS A 41 -6.55 4.22 13.57
N LEU A 42 -6.81 3.36 12.59
CA LEU A 42 -6.01 3.20 11.39
C LEU A 42 -6.83 3.50 10.14
N GLU A 43 -6.31 4.35 9.26
CA GLU A 43 -6.91 4.67 7.98
C GLU A 43 -6.32 3.79 6.87
N ILE A 44 -7.17 3.22 6.02
CA ILE A 44 -6.74 2.47 4.84
C ILE A 44 -6.32 3.47 3.76
N THR A 45 -5.02 3.57 3.49
CA THR A 45 -4.48 4.53 2.50
C THR A 45 -4.25 3.91 1.11
N GLY A 46 -4.26 2.58 1.02
CA GLY A 46 -4.09 1.88 -0.25
C GLY A 46 -3.64 0.44 -0.05
N GLY A 47 -3.16 -0.16 -1.13
CA GLY A 47 -2.70 -1.54 -1.13
C GLY A 47 -2.29 -2.03 -2.50
N SER A 48 -1.98 -3.31 -2.58
CA SER A 48 -1.68 -4.00 -3.83
C SER A 48 -2.32 -5.37 -3.90
N ASP A 49 -2.68 -5.74 -5.12
CA ASP A 49 -3.16 -7.08 -5.47
C ASP A 49 -2.00 -8.11 -5.47
N LYS A 50 -2.32 -9.41 -5.49
CA LYS A 50 -1.38 -10.54 -5.66
C LYS A 50 -0.40 -10.36 -6.83
N THR A 51 -0.79 -9.65 -7.88
CA THR A 51 0.06 -9.39 -9.07
C THR A 51 0.88 -8.10 -8.97
N GLY A 52 0.86 -7.42 -7.82
CA GLY A 52 1.51 -6.11 -7.64
C GLY A 52 0.77 -4.95 -8.30
N THR A 53 -0.49 -5.15 -8.72
CA THR A 53 -1.32 -4.06 -9.26
C THR A 53 -1.72 -3.14 -8.11
N PRO A 54 -1.42 -1.83 -8.18
CA PRO A 54 -1.77 -0.91 -7.11
C PRO A 54 -3.28 -0.65 -7.09
N MET A 55 -3.83 -0.52 -5.88
CA MET A 55 -5.20 -0.05 -5.68
C MET A 55 -5.26 1.47 -5.87
N ARG A 56 -6.40 1.98 -6.34
CA ARG A 56 -6.63 3.41 -6.57
C ARG A 56 -7.95 3.85 -5.95
N SER A 57 -7.92 4.94 -5.18
CA SER A 57 -9.08 5.53 -4.49
C SER A 57 -10.22 5.93 -5.43
N ASP A 58 -9.88 6.46 -6.61
CA ASP A 58 -10.84 7.03 -7.56
C ASP A 58 -11.68 5.95 -8.28
N LEU A 59 -11.23 4.70 -8.27
CA LEU A 59 -11.90 3.61 -8.98
C LEU A 59 -12.78 2.84 -8.01
N GLU A 60 -14.08 2.81 -8.27
CA GLU A 60 -15.02 2.11 -7.39
C GLU A 60 -14.96 0.59 -7.57
N GLY A 61 -15.20 -0.09 -6.45
CA GLY A 61 -15.33 -1.54 -6.40
C GLY A 61 -14.00 -2.26 -6.24
N GLY A 62 -14.05 -3.59 -6.38
CA GLY A 62 -12.91 -4.47 -6.15
C GLY A 62 -12.25 -5.00 -7.41
N SER A 63 -12.76 -4.70 -8.61
CA SER A 63 -12.26 -5.29 -9.86
C SER A 63 -11.03 -4.57 -10.40
N ARG A 64 -10.29 -5.25 -11.30
CA ARG A 64 -9.21 -4.62 -12.06
C ARG A 64 -9.77 -3.90 -13.28
N GLN A 65 -9.37 -2.66 -13.48
CA GLN A 65 -9.81 -1.83 -14.60
C GLN A 65 -8.62 -1.24 -15.34
N SER A 66 -8.72 -1.21 -16.67
CA SER A 66 -7.71 -0.57 -17.52
C SER A 66 -8.07 0.91 -17.71
N VAL A 67 -7.21 1.81 -17.25
CA VAL A 67 -7.46 3.26 -17.27
C VAL A 67 -6.33 3.97 -18.02
N LEU A 68 -6.69 4.93 -18.86
CA LEU A 68 -5.72 5.81 -19.52
C LEU A 68 -5.26 6.89 -18.54
N VAL A 69 -4.05 6.75 -18.03
CA VAL A 69 -3.52 7.62 -16.97
C VAL A 69 -2.38 8.51 -17.46
N THR A 70 -2.38 9.74 -16.96
CA THR A 70 -1.22 10.64 -16.92
C THR A 70 -0.34 10.29 -15.70
N ALA A 71 0.79 11.00 -15.54
CA ALA A 71 1.66 10.83 -14.39
C ALA A 71 0.89 10.89 -13.06
N SER A 72 0.78 9.76 -12.35
CA SER A 72 -0.05 9.57 -11.17
C SER A 72 0.40 8.34 -10.36
N THR A 73 -0.37 7.95 -9.34
CA THR A 73 -0.18 6.72 -8.56
C THR A 73 -0.11 5.51 -9.49
N GLY A 74 0.98 4.74 -9.41
CA GLY A 74 1.20 3.60 -10.30
C GLY A 74 1.61 3.95 -11.74
N PHE A 75 1.76 5.22 -12.14
CA PHE A 75 2.43 5.61 -13.39
C PHE A 75 3.26 6.87 -13.22
N LYS A 76 4.58 6.75 -13.14
CA LYS A 76 5.48 7.90 -12.87
C LYS A 76 5.75 8.80 -14.10
N GLY A 77 5.10 8.57 -15.24
CA GLY A 77 5.16 9.44 -16.42
C GLY A 77 6.57 9.75 -16.93
N HIS A 78 7.51 8.81 -16.81
CA HIS A 78 8.88 9.01 -17.26
C HIS A 78 9.40 7.80 -18.02
N ASN A 79 10.28 8.09 -18.97
CA ASN A 79 11.07 7.09 -19.67
C ASN A 79 12.48 7.04 -19.07
N LEU A 80 12.93 5.83 -18.80
CA LEU A 80 14.31 5.57 -18.42
C LEU A 80 15.10 5.35 -19.71
N VAL A 81 16.08 6.21 -19.96
CA VAL A 81 16.95 6.12 -21.12
C VAL A 81 18.37 5.88 -20.63
N HIS A 82 19.02 4.85 -21.15
CA HIS A 82 20.43 4.59 -20.88
C HIS A 82 21.27 5.33 -21.92
N LYS A 83 22.11 6.28 -21.50
CA LYS A 83 23.03 6.98 -22.40
C LYS A 83 24.45 6.90 -21.85
N ALA A 84 25.43 6.82 -22.75
CA ALA A 84 26.83 6.96 -22.37
C ALA A 84 27.14 8.45 -22.14
N LYS A 85 27.65 8.80 -20.96
CA LYS A 85 28.14 10.15 -20.66
C LYS A 85 29.51 10.01 -20.02
N GLY A 86 30.57 10.38 -20.76
CA GLY A 86 31.96 10.22 -20.32
C GLY A 86 32.47 8.77 -20.34
N GLY A 87 32.03 7.94 -21.30
CA GLY A 87 32.45 6.54 -21.42
C GLY A 87 31.63 5.54 -20.59
N GLU A 88 30.91 5.98 -19.55
CA GLU A 88 30.07 5.13 -18.70
C GLU A 88 28.59 5.19 -19.07
N LYS A 89 27.90 4.02 -19.04
CA LYS A 89 26.44 3.93 -19.22
C LYS A 89 25.73 4.42 -17.97
N ARG A 90 25.07 5.58 -18.05
CA ARG A 90 24.27 6.15 -16.96
C ARG A 90 22.77 6.12 -17.29
N ARG A 91 21.95 5.98 -16.24
CA ARG A 91 20.48 6.00 -16.34
C ARG A 91 19.97 7.43 -16.24
N PHE A 92 19.27 7.89 -17.27
CA PHE A 92 18.63 9.19 -17.31
C PHE A 92 17.11 9.03 -17.25
N ARG A 93 16.45 9.91 -16.49
CA ARG A 93 15.00 9.95 -16.36
C ARG A 93 14.46 11.13 -17.15
N TYR A 94 13.75 10.87 -18.24
CA TYR A 94 13.09 11.89 -19.05
C TYR A 94 11.60 11.91 -18.75
N LYS A 95 11.05 13.09 -18.48
CA LYS A 95 9.62 13.32 -18.27
C LYS A 95 9.09 14.22 -19.39
N PRO A 96 8.69 13.65 -20.53
CA PRO A 96 8.04 14.43 -21.58
C PRO A 96 6.64 14.85 -21.12
N ASP A 97 6.25 16.07 -21.43
CA ASP A 97 4.94 16.60 -21.09
C ASP A 97 3.83 15.88 -21.85
N GLY A 98 2.68 15.69 -21.21
CA GLY A 98 1.51 15.07 -21.83
C GLY A 98 1.58 13.55 -22.03
N MET A 99 2.57 12.85 -21.46
CA MET A 99 2.65 11.39 -21.58
C MET A 99 1.45 10.69 -20.90
N ARG A 100 0.72 9.90 -21.69
CA ARG A 100 -0.39 9.05 -21.22
C ARG A 100 -0.11 7.59 -21.53
N LYS A 101 -0.46 6.70 -20.62
CA LYS A 101 -0.36 5.25 -20.83
C LYS A 101 -1.59 4.56 -20.26
N ARG A 102 -2.14 3.59 -21.00
CA ARG A 102 -3.17 2.70 -20.46
C ARG A 102 -2.50 1.73 -19.50
N ARG A 103 -2.91 1.75 -18.23
CA ARG A 103 -2.43 0.81 -17.20
C ARG A 103 -3.61 0.19 -16.47
N ASN A 104 -3.38 -0.99 -15.91
CA ASN A 104 -4.35 -1.67 -15.07
C ASN A 104 -4.19 -1.21 -13.64
N PHE A 105 -5.31 -0.95 -12.99
CA PHE A 105 -5.42 -0.59 -11.58
C PHE A 105 -6.48 -1.46 -10.92
N ARG A 106 -6.35 -1.70 -9.62
CA ARG A 106 -7.44 -2.29 -8.83
C ARG A 106 -8.30 -1.15 -8.26
N GLY A 107 -9.59 -1.39 -8.13
CA GLY A 107 -10.49 -0.47 -7.45
C GLY A 107 -10.16 -0.25 -5.97
N ASN A 108 -10.93 0.64 -5.35
CA ASN A 108 -10.72 1.12 -3.99
C ASN A 108 -11.23 0.18 -2.90
N THR A 109 -11.99 -0.86 -3.26
CA THR A 109 -12.56 -1.80 -2.28
C THR A 109 -11.61 -2.97 -2.05
N VAL A 110 -11.33 -3.24 -0.77
CA VAL A 110 -10.51 -4.38 -0.34
C VAL A 110 -11.29 -5.67 -0.57
N THR A 111 -10.65 -6.59 -1.29
CA THR A 111 -11.19 -7.92 -1.65
C THR A 111 -10.19 -9.02 -1.32
N GLN A 112 -10.58 -10.29 -1.42
CA GLN A 112 -9.72 -11.45 -1.13
C GLN A 112 -8.47 -11.57 -2.02
N ASP A 113 -8.40 -10.83 -3.13
CA ASP A 113 -7.21 -10.77 -3.97
C ASP A 113 -6.19 -9.71 -3.52
N THR A 114 -6.52 -8.93 -2.50
CA THR A 114 -5.60 -7.94 -1.94
C THR A 114 -4.52 -8.68 -1.15
N ARG A 115 -3.25 -8.47 -1.51
CA ARG A 115 -2.12 -9.11 -0.84
C ARG A 115 -1.53 -8.26 0.27
N GLN A 116 -1.52 -6.94 0.07
CA GLN A 116 -0.98 -5.99 1.02
C GLN A 116 -1.95 -4.80 1.16
N ILE A 117 -2.14 -4.34 2.39
CA ILE A 117 -2.90 -3.14 2.72
C ILE A 117 -1.97 -2.19 3.47
N ASN A 118 -2.01 -0.92 3.10
CA ASN A 118 -1.23 0.14 3.75
C ASN A 118 -2.14 0.92 4.69
N LEU A 119 -1.79 0.89 5.97
CA LEU A 119 -2.53 1.56 7.03
C LEU A 119 -1.74 2.76 7.56
N LYS A 120 -2.45 3.82 7.94
CA LYS A 120 -1.89 5.01 8.56
C LYS A 120 -2.56 5.24 9.91
N VAL A 121 -1.78 5.51 10.94
CA VAL A 121 -2.32 5.89 12.26
C VAL A 121 -2.95 7.27 12.18
N VAL A 122 -4.22 7.35 12.56
CA VAL A 122 -4.98 8.61 12.71
C VAL A 122 -5.01 9.02 14.18
N GLU A 123 -5.30 8.07 15.07
CA GLU A 123 -5.31 8.29 16.53
C GLU A 123 -4.41 7.25 17.19
N ALA A 124 -3.52 7.71 18.06
CA ALA A 124 -2.57 6.89 18.79
C ALA A 124 -3.13 6.46 20.15
N ALA A 125 -2.86 5.21 20.53
CA ALA A 125 -3.17 4.70 21.87
C ALA A 125 -2.08 5.07 22.90
N ASN A 126 -2.31 4.67 24.15
CA ASN A 126 -1.40 4.94 25.28
C ASN A 126 -0.04 4.21 25.18
N LYS A 127 0.03 3.05 24.50
CA LYS A 127 1.28 2.28 24.31
C LYS A 127 1.87 2.61 22.95
N SER A 128 3.18 2.85 22.87
CA SER A 128 3.83 3.20 21.61
C SER A 128 3.93 2.00 20.65
N LEU A 129 3.85 2.25 19.33
CA LEU A 129 4.01 1.20 18.33
C LEU A 129 5.38 0.51 18.40
N ALA A 130 6.42 1.23 18.82
CA ALA A 130 7.76 0.67 18.94
C ALA A 130 7.84 -0.34 20.10
N ASP A 131 7.08 -0.14 21.17
CA ASP A 131 7.04 -1.09 22.29
C ASP A 131 6.20 -2.33 21.94
N ILE A 132 5.21 -2.19 21.06
CA ILE A 132 4.33 -3.28 20.63
C ILE A 132 4.96 -4.11 19.51
N LEU A 133 5.69 -3.47 18.59
CA LEU A 133 6.17 -4.09 17.33
C LEU A 133 7.70 -4.11 17.19
N GLY A 134 8.42 -3.34 18.00
CA GLY A 134 9.88 -3.21 17.92
C GLY A 134 10.66 -4.30 18.65
N ALA A 135 9.99 -5.29 19.24
CA ALA A 135 10.65 -6.42 19.90
C ALA A 135 11.08 -7.54 18.92
N GLU A 136 10.69 -7.48 17.64
CA GLU A 136 10.87 -8.57 16.66
C GLU A 136 11.80 -8.24 15.47
N GLU A 137 12.76 -7.32 15.59
CA GLU A 137 13.79 -7.18 14.53
C GLU A 137 14.81 -8.35 14.51
N GLU A 138 14.68 -9.39 15.35
CA GLU A 138 15.66 -10.50 15.45
C GLU A 138 15.25 -11.85 14.83
N SER A 139 14.09 -12.03 14.16
CA SER A 139 13.76 -13.36 13.61
C SER A 139 13.09 -13.36 12.24
N SER A 140 13.88 -13.20 11.19
CA SER A 140 13.71 -13.95 9.93
C SER A 140 14.92 -13.74 9.02
N GLU A 141 15.94 -14.58 9.20
CA GLU A 141 17.03 -14.82 8.24
C GLU A 141 16.64 -15.99 7.30
#